data_AF-A0A081EXP4-F1
#
_entry.id   AF-A0A081EXP4-F1
#
_cell.length_a   1.000
_cell.length_b   1.000
_cell.length_c   1.000
_cell.angle_alpha   90.00
_cell.angle_beta   90.00
_cell.angle_gamma   90.00
#
_symmetry.space_group_name_H-M   'P 1'
#
loop_
_entity.id
_entity.type
_entity.pdbx_description
1 polymer ?
#
loop_
_entity_poly.entity_id
_entity_poly.type
_entity_poly.pdbx_seq_one_letter_code
_entity_poly.pdbx_strand_id
1 'polypeptide(L)'
;MSSDDDSDMEPPTSRVAAAATSLEAGFQRSVRLGVRVLVVATGVFFGYLVIGWGLVLVESAAAPTNFLSIRQDPVFYVLATIVGLALVQSSGSLLLYKLLTGFSTERDRFVVLFSFAALGSGGAVLRMTLPQTLGLLWAGLPL
;
A
#
# COMPACT_ATOMS: atom_id res chain seq x y z
N MET A 1 -53.52 25.08 8.86
CA MET A 1 -52.10 25.53 8.81
C MET A 1 -51.29 24.47 9.53
N SER A 2 -50.65 23.55 8.81
CA SER A 2 -49.24 23.65 8.38
C SER A 2 -48.33 23.54 9.61
N SER A 3 -47.46 22.56 9.77
CA SER A 3 -46.93 21.55 8.85
C SER A 3 -45.99 20.65 9.66
N ASP A 4 -45.94 19.38 9.28
CA ASP A 4 -44.79 18.48 9.28
C ASP A 4 -43.47 19.12 9.75
N ASP A 5 -42.79 18.52 10.72
CA ASP A 5 -41.53 17.80 10.44
C ASP A 5 -40.89 17.26 11.75
N ASP A 6 -41.64 16.48 12.55
CA ASP A 6 -41.00 15.52 13.48
C ASP A 6 -40.62 14.28 12.67
N SER A 7 -39.70 14.48 11.70
CA SER A 7 -39.06 13.38 10.99
C SER A 7 -38.23 12.57 11.97
N ASP A 8 -38.83 11.49 12.46
CA ASP A 8 -38.23 10.17 12.59
C ASP A 8 -36.70 10.20 12.77
N MET A 9 -36.25 10.63 13.96
CA MET A 9 -34.98 10.17 14.50
C MET A 9 -35.15 8.71 14.90
N GLU A 10 -35.28 7.82 13.90
CA GLU A 10 -35.09 6.39 14.06
C GLU A 10 -33.71 6.22 14.72
N PRO A 11 -33.63 5.66 15.95
CA PRO A 11 -32.34 5.42 16.56
C PRO A 11 -31.57 4.49 15.61
N PRO A 12 -30.34 4.84 15.19
CA PRO A 12 -29.61 4.03 14.22
C PRO A 12 -29.53 2.60 14.76
N THR A 13 -30.19 1.71 14.03
CA THR A 13 -30.38 0.30 14.35
C THR A 13 -29.07 -0.28 14.88
N SER A 14 -29.09 -0.81 16.11
CA SER A 14 -27.88 -1.20 16.87
C SER A 14 -26.95 -2.17 16.11
N ARG A 15 -27.49 -2.89 15.13
CA ARG A 15 -26.74 -3.77 14.22
C ARG A 15 -25.87 -2.99 13.22
N VAL A 16 -26.33 -1.85 12.73
CA VAL A 16 -25.57 -0.99 11.81
C VAL A 16 -24.43 -0.30 12.55
N ALA A 17 -24.67 0.15 13.79
CA ALA A 17 -23.62 0.69 14.66
C ALA A 17 -22.57 -0.38 15.04
N ALA A 18 -22.99 -1.62 15.31
CA ALA A 18 -22.10 -2.76 15.57
C ALA A 18 -21.31 -3.21 14.32
N ALA A 19 -21.95 -3.16 13.13
CA ALA A 19 -21.28 -3.43 11.86
C ALA A 19 -20.25 -2.34 11.53
N ALA A 20 -20.58 -1.07 11.75
CA ALA A 20 -19.67 0.04 11.52
C ALA A 20 -18.43 -0.04 12.43
N THR A 21 -18.61 -0.34 13.72
CA THR A 21 -17.50 -0.48 14.68
C THR A 21 -16.60 -1.69 14.39
N SER A 22 -17.18 -2.81 13.96
CA SER A 22 -16.37 -3.97 13.56
C SER A 22 -15.60 -3.72 12.25
N LEU A 23 -16.20 -3.00 11.29
CA LEU A 23 -15.54 -2.58 10.06
C LEU A 23 -14.39 -1.60 10.36
N GLU A 24 -14.62 -0.64 11.26
CA GLU A 24 -13.63 0.35 11.70
C GLU A 24 -12.44 -0.33 12.40
N ALA A 25 -12.71 -1.30 13.28
CA ALA A 25 -11.67 -2.11 13.90
C ALA A 25 -10.89 -2.96 12.89
N GLY A 26 -11.56 -3.48 11.87
CA GLY A 26 -10.95 -4.21 10.75
C GLY A 26 -10.04 -3.31 9.91
N PHE A 27 -10.52 -2.12 9.55
CA PHE A 27 -9.73 -1.10 8.83
C PHE A 27 -8.53 -0.64 9.64
N GLN A 28 -8.69 -0.35 10.94
CA GLN A 28 -7.55 0.04 11.78
C GLN A 28 -6.50 -1.07 11.89
N ARG A 29 -6.91 -2.34 11.99
CA ARG A 29 -5.97 -3.47 11.97
C ARG A 29 -5.29 -3.62 10.61
N SER A 30 -6.03 -3.48 9.52
CA SER A 30 -5.50 -3.54 8.15
C SER A 30 -4.50 -2.41 7.88
N VAL A 31 -4.80 -1.18 8.28
CA VAL A 31 -3.89 -0.03 8.17
C VAL A 31 -2.64 -0.27 9.01
N ARG A 32 -2.77 -0.75 10.26
CA ARG A 32 -1.62 -0.94 11.15
C ARG A 32 -0.70 -2.07 10.67
N LEU A 33 -1.27 -3.17 10.17
CA LEU A 33 -0.51 -4.24 9.53
C LEU A 33 0.09 -3.79 8.20
N GLY A 34 -0.68 -3.08 7.37
CA GLY A 34 -0.25 -2.54 6.09
C GLY A 34 0.95 -1.59 6.24
N VAL A 35 0.88 -0.66 7.18
CA VAL A 35 1.99 0.26 7.49
C VAL A 35 3.22 -0.49 8.00
N ARG A 36 3.06 -1.50 8.85
CA ARG A 36 4.20 -2.33 9.31
C ARG A 36 4.84 -3.09 8.14
N VAL A 37 4.03 -3.73 7.31
CA VAL A 37 4.50 -4.45 6.12
C VAL A 37 5.17 -3.48 5.15
N LEU A 38 4.61 -2.29 4.96
CA LEU A 38 5.20 -1.26 4.12
C LEU A 38 6.57 -0.81 4.64
N VAL A 39 6.69 -0.52 5.94
CA VAL A 39 7.97 -0.08 6.55
C VAL A 39 9.02 -1.18 6.42
N VAL A 40 8.66 -2.43 6.72
CA VAL A 40 9.59 -3.55 6.60
C VAL A 40 9.97 -3.79 5.14
N ALA A 41 9.00 -3.87 4.22
CA ALA A 41 9.26 -4.10 2.80
C ALA A 41 10.08 -2.97 2.18
N THR A 42 9.77 -1.71 2.51
CA THR A 42 10.53 -0.54 2.06
C THR A 42 11.94 -0.59 2.63
N GLY A 43 12.11 -0.91 3.91
CA GLY A 43 13.43 -1.07 4.53
C GLY A 43 14.27 -2.17 3.86
N VAL A 44 13.67 -3.33 3.59
CA VAL A 44 14.33 -4.44 2.88
C VAL A 44 14.71 -4.03 1.45
N PHE A 45 13.82 -3.32 0.74
CA PHE A 45 14.09 -2.83 -0.61
C PHE A 45 15.23 -1.80 -0.65
N PHE A 46 15.22 -0.82 0.25
CA PHE A 46 16.32 0.14 0.35
C PHE A 46 17.63 -0.53 0.79
N GLY A 47 17.57 -1.51 1.68
CA GLY A 47 18.72 -2.34 2.05
C GLY A 47 19.31 -3.05 0.82
N TYR A 48 18.46 -3.67 0.00
CA TYR A 48 18.87 -4.28 -1.26
C TYR A 48 19.54 -3.27 -2.20
N LEU A 49 18.96 -2.08 -2.35
CA LEU A 49 19.52 -1.01 -3.18
C LEU A 49 20.90 -0.56 -2.68
N VAL A 50 21.05 -0.30 -1.39
CA VAL A 50 22.30 0.21 -0.81
C VAL A 50 23.40 -0.86 -0.87
N ILE A 51 23.08 -2.10 -0.51
CA ILE A 51 24.04 -3.22 -0.53
C ILE A 51 24.45 -3.55 -1.96
N GLY A 52 23.49 -3.67 -2.87
CA GLY A 52 23.76 -3.96 -4.28
C GLY A 52 24.54 -2.83 -4.96
N TRP A 53 24.20 -1.57 -4.67
CA TRP A 53 24.96 -0.42 -5.17
C TRP A 53 26.40 -0.42 -4.64
N GLY A 54 26.59 -0.71 -3.35
CA GLY A 54 27.92 -0.84 -2.75
C GLY A 54 28.75 -1.96 -3.39
N LEU A 55 28.14 -3.11 -3.69
CA LEU A 55 28.81 -4.22 -4.36
C LEU A 55 29.23 -3.89 -5.79
N VAL A 56 28.39 -3.14 -6.53
CA VAL A 56 28.71 -2.66 -7.88
C VAL A 56 29.85 -1.65 -7.86
N LEU A 57 29.87 -0.71 -6.91
CA LEU A 57 30.95 0.27 -6.79
C LEU A 57 32.31 -0.34 -6.49
N VAL A 58 32.33 -1.46 -5.75
CA VAL A 58 33.57 -2.17 -5.37
C VAL A 58 33.98 -3.18 -6.45
N GLU A 59 33.25 -3.28 -7.57
CA GLU A 59 33.43 -4.30 -8.62
C GLU A 59 33.57 -5.72 -8.03
N SER A 60 32.82 -5.99 -6.96
CA SER A 60 32.91 -7.27 -6.25
C SER A 60 32.37 -8.40 -7.12
N ALA A 61 33.02 -9.57 -7.09
CA ALA A 61 32.54 -10.78 -7.77
C ALA A 61 31.16 -11.25 -7.25
N ALA A 62 30.71 -10.76 -6.10
CA ALA A 62 29.38 -11.00 -5.55
C ALA A 62 28.33 -9.96 -6.03
N ALA A 63 28.70 -8.99 -6.87
CA ALA A 63 27.75 -8.03 -7.41
C ALA A 63 26.76 -8.72 -8.36
N PRO A 64 25.46 -8.43 -8.25
CA PRO A 64 24.47 -8.97 -9.19
C PRO A 64 24.80 -8.50 -10.61
N THR A 65 24.98 -9.45 -11.53
CA THR A 65 25.38 -9.17 -12.93
C THR A 65 24.39 -8.29 -13.69
N ASN A 66 23.12 -8.26 -13.25
CA ASN A 66 22.07 -7.42 -13.82
C ASN A 66 21.35 -6.59 -12.75
N PHE A 67 22.09 -6.02 -11.80
CA PHE A 67 21.53 -5.20 -10.72
C PHE A 67 20.57 -4.11 -11.25
N LEU A 68 19.38 -4.02 -10.64
CA LEU A 68 18.28 -3.10 -11.01
C LEU A 68 17.58 -3.40 -12.35
N SER A 69 17.92 -4.50 -13.03
CA SER A 69 17.26 -4.86 -14.27
C SER A 69 15.85 -5.40 -14.00
N ILE A 70 14.84 -4.65 -14.42
CA ILE A 70 13.42 -5.05 -14.35
C ILE A 70 13.17 -6.43 -15.00
N ARG A 71 13.97 -6.87 -15.99
CA ARG A 71 13.81 -8.18 -16.64
C ARG A 71 14.73 -9.27 -16.12
N GLN A 72 15.90 -8.91 -15.61
CA GLN A 72 16.97 -9.87 -15.34
C GLN A 72 17.34 -9.98 -13.85
N ASP A 73 16.71 -9.16 -13.00
CA ASP A 73 16.87 -9.20 -11.55
C ASP A 73 15.55 -9.62 -10.87
N PRO A 74 15.36 -10.94 -10.65
CA PRO A 74 14.15 -11.48 -10.01
C PRO A 74 13.91 -10.96 -8.60
N VAL A 75 14.99 -10.66 -7.87
CA VAL A 75 14.88 -10.14 -6.51
C VAL A 75 14.38 -8.70 -6.54
N PHE A 76 14.90 -7.89 -7.46
CA PHE A 76 14.50 -6.48 -7.60
C PHE A 76 13.02 -6.33 -7.94
N TYR A 77 12.51 -7.00 -8.98
CA TYR A 77 11.11 -6.78 -9.37
C TYR A 77 10.11 -7.43 -8.39
N VAL A 78 10.45 -8.56 -7.75
CA VAL A 78 9.60 -9.15 -6.69
C VAL A 78 9.51 -8.22 -5.49
N LEU A 79 10.63 -7.69 -5.00
CA LEU A 79 10.63 -6.72 -3.90
C LEU A 79 9.88 -5.43 -4.30
N ALA A 80 10.07 -4.94 -5.52
CA ALA A 80 9.34 -3.78 -6.02
C ALA A 80 7.82 -4.03 -6.11
N THR A 81 7.38 -5.22 -6.52
CA THR A 81 5.96 -5.61 -6.48
C THR A 81 5.42 -5.63 -5.05
N ILE A 82 6.16 -6.20 -4.10
CA ILE A 82 5.73 -6.26 -2.68
C ILE A 82 5.62 -4.86 -2.09
N VAL A 83 6.61 -4.00 -2.33
CA VAL A 83 6.59 -2.60 -1.89
C VAL A 83 5.40 -1.86 -2.52
N GLY A 84 5.22 -1.98 -3.83
CA GLY A 84 4.08 -1.37 -4.51
C GLY A 84 2.73 -1.86 -3.96
N LEU A 85 2.59 -3.15 -3.65
CA LEU A 85 1.35 -3.73 -3.11
C LEU A 85 1.07 -3.16 -1.72
N ALA A 86 2.10 -3.14 -0.86
CA ALA A 86 1.99 -2.58 0.48
C ALA A 86 1.66 -1.08 0.43
N LEU A 87 2.20 -0.36 -0.55
CA LEU A 87 2.04 1.08 -0.71
C LEU A 87 0.64 1.44 -1.22
N VAL A 88 0.12 0.70 -2.21
CA VAL A 88 -1.28 0.81 -2.67
C VAL A 88 -2.25 0.43 -1.56
N GLN A 89 -2.01 -0.68 -0.86
CA GLN A 89 -2.89 -1.17 0.20
C GLN A 89 -2.95 -0.18 1.38
N SER A 90 -1.79 0.31 1.83
CA SER A 90 -1.71 1.26 2.94
C SER A 90 -2.34 2.60 2.57
N SER A 91 -2.00 3.14 1.40
CA SER A 91 -2.51 4.43 0.94
C SER A 91 -4.01 4.38 0.66
N GLY A 92 -4.50 3.30 0.04
CA GLY A 92 -5.93 3.10 -0.20
C GLY A 92 -6.73 2.96 1.10
N SER A 93 -6.20 2.24 2.10
CA SER A 93 -6.86 2.10 3.39
C SER A 93 -6.91 3.42 4.17
N LEU A 94 -5.83 4.21 4.09
CA LEU A 94 -5.76 5.54 4.73
C LEU A 94 -6.72 6.53 4.05
N LEU A 95 -6.80 6.47 2.72
CA LEU A 95 -7.75 7.26 1.94
C LEU A 95 -9.20 6.93 2.29
N LEU A 96 -9.57 5.64 2.35
CA LEU A 96 -10.90 5.20 2.76
C LEU A 96 -11.24 5.66 4.18
N TYR A 97 -10.31 5.49 5.12
CA TYR A 97 -10.50 5.93 6.50
C TYR A 97 -10.77 7.43 6.58
N LYS A 98 -9.98 8.25 5.86
CA LYS A 98 -10.15 9.70 5.86
C LYS A 98 -11.42 10.17 5.13
N LEU A 99 -11.85 9.46 4.09
CA LEU A 99 -13.15 9.71 3.45
C LEU A 99 -14.32 9.42 4.42
N LEU A 100 -14.19 8.42 5.29
CA LEU A 100 -15.21 8.06 6.27
C LEU A 100 -15.26 9.03 7.47
N THR A 101 -14.11 9.46 7.99
CA THR A 101 -14.02 10.33 9.17
C THR A 101 -14.11 11.83 8.86
N GLY A 102 -14.07 12.22 7.59
CA GLY A 102 -14.04 13.62 7.16
C GLY A 102 -12.68 14.31 7.37
N PHE A 103 -12.54 15.50 6.78
CA PHE A 103 -11.30 16.30 6.78
C PHE A 103 -11.41 17.45 7.77
N SER A 104 -11.03 17.21 9.03
CA SER A 104 -11.13 18.25 10.08
C SER A 104 -9.98 19.25 10.07
N THR A 105 -8.79 18.82 9.63
CA THR A 105 -7.54 19.58 9.80
C THR A 105 -6.78 19.72 8.48
N GLU A 106 -6.04 20.81 8.29
CA GLU A 106 -5.19 21.05 7.11
C GLU A 106 -4.14 19.93 6.90
N ARG A 107 -3.63 19.38 8.01
CA ARG A 107 -2.76 18.19 8.03
C ARG A 107 -3.43 16.95 7.42
N ASP A 108 -4.74 16.79 7.58
CA ASP A 108 -5.48 15.66 7.00
C ASP A 108 -5.56 15.78 5.48
N ARG A 109 -5.75 17.00 4.96
CA ARG A 109 -5.76 17.25 3.51
C ARG A 109 -4.41 16.92 2.88
N PHE A 110 -3.31 17.30 3.53
CA PHE A 110 -1.97 16.95 3.06
C PHE A 110 -1.73 15.44 3.05
N VAL A 111 -2.15 14.73 4.11
CA VAL A 111 -2.02 13.27 4.20
C VAL A 111 -2.83 12.57 3.11
N VAL A 112 -4.01 13.10 2.77
CA VAL A 112 -4.87 12.56 1.70
C VAL A 112 -4.25 12.79 0.33
N LEU A 113 -3.69 13.97 0.08
CA LEU A 113 -2.98 14.28 -1.17
C LEU A 113 -1.76 13.37 -1.34
N PHE A 114 -0.98 13.21 -0.27
CA PHE A 114 0.16 12.31 -0.25
C PHE A 114 -0.27 10.86 -0.47
N SER A 115 -1.38 10.43 0.13
CA SER A 115 -1.94 9.09 -0.06
C SER A 115 -2.39 8.88 -1.51
N PHE A 116 -2.95 9.89 -2.18
CA PHE A 116 -3.28 9.82 -3.61
C PHE A 116 -2.03 9.69 -4.48
N ALA A 117 -0.99 10.48 -4.22
CA ALA A 117 0.28 10.39 -4.94
C ALA A 117 0.98 9.05 -4.71
N ALA A 118 0.95 8.55 -3.47
CA ALA A 118 1.43 7.23 -3.10
C ALA A 118 0.63 6.13 -3.82
N LEU A 119 -0.70 6.22 -3.85
CA LEU A 119 -1.55 5.27 -4.58
C LEU A 119 -1.21 5.23 -6.08
N GLY A 120 -1.03 6.39 -6.71
CA GLY A 120 -0.68 6.50 -8.12
C GLY A 120 0.71 5.92 -8.43
N SER A 121 1.72 6.27 -7.61
CA SER A 121 3.08 5.74 -7.78
C SER A 121 3.16 4.24 -7.49
N GLY A 122 2.53 3.75 -6.42
CA GLY A 122 2.44 2.33 -6.10
C GLY A 122 1.72 1.54 -7.20
N GLY A 123 0.64 2.10 -7.76
CA GLY A 123 -0.07 1.51 -8.90
C GLY A 123 0.78 1.45 -10.18
N ALA A 124 1.58 2.48 -10.45
CA ALA A 124 2.51 2.48 -11.58
C ALA A 124 3.62 1.43 -11.42
N VAL A 125 4.20 1.31 -10.22
CA VAL A 125 5.18 0.27 -9.88
C VAL A 125 4.57 -1.11 -10.05
N LEU A 126 3.34 -1.32 -9.58
CA LEU A 126 2.62 -2.57 -9.81
C LEU A 126 2.43 -2.83 -11.30
N ARG A 127 1.96 -1.85 -12.06
CA ARG A 127 1.73 -2.03 -13.49
C ARG A 127 2.99 -2.47 -14.24
N MET A 128 4.16 -1.98 -13.84
CA MET A 128 5.44 -2.36 -14.45
C MET A 128 5.93 -3.73 -13.98
N THR A 129 5.75 -4.07 -12.70
CA THR A 129 6.39 -5.26 -12.09
C THR A 129 5.47 -6.49 -12.03
N LEU A 130 4.16 -6.28 -11.85
CA LEU A 130 3.16 -7.32 -11.67
C LEU A 130 3.04 -8.28 -12.88
N PRO A 131 3.13 -7.85 -14.15
CA PRO A 131 3.14 -8.78 -15.28
C PRO A 131 4.31 -9.77 -15.24
N GLN A 132 5.48 -9.32 -14.77
CA GLN A 132 6.68 -10.16 -14.69
C GLN A 132 6.65 -11.07 -13.47
N THR A 133 6.17 -10.56 -12.33
CA THR A 133 5.96 -11.35 -11.12
C THR A 133 4.92 -12.45 -11.35
N LEU A 134 3.81 -12.14 -12.04
CA LEU A 134 2.84 -13.15 -12.48
C LEU A 134 3.44 -14.14 -13.46
N GLY A 135 4.27 -13.67 -14.40
CA GLY A 135 5.02 -14.53 -15.31
C GLY A 135 5.88 -15.55 -14.56
N LEU A 136 6.59 -15.12 -13.51
CA LEU A 136 7.38 -16.01 -12.65
C LEU A 136 6.52 -17.03 -11.87
N LEU A 137 5.39 -16.55 -11.33
CA LEU A 137 4.50 -17.36 -10.50
C LEU A 137 3.75 -18.39 -11.35
N TRP A 138 3.36 -18.03 -12.57
CA TRP A 138 2.73 -18.93 -13.54
C TRP A 138 3.72 -19.87 -14.21
N ALA A 139 4.96 -19.44 -14.43
CA ALA A 139 6.03 -20.28 -15.00
C ALA A 139 6.51 -21.38 -14.05
N GLY A 140 6.02 -21.43 -12.79
CA GLY A 140 6.34 -22.50 -11.87
C GLY A 140 7.83 -22.57 -11.57
N LEU A 141 8.37 -21.53 -10.93
CA LEU A 141 9.60 -21.55 -10.12
C LEU A 141 10.76 -22.43 -10.67
N PRO A 142 11.55 -21.97 -11.65
CA PRO A 142 12.95 -22.34 -11.72
C PRO A 142 13.73 -21.32 -10.87
N LEU A 143 13.76 -21.54 -9.55
CA LEU A 143 14.82 -21.00 -8.69
C LEU A 143 16.07 -21.85 -8.87
#